data_AF-A0A1Q3T3A6-F1
#
_entry.id   AF-A0A1Q3T3A6-F1
#
_cell.length_a   1.000
_cell.length_b   1.000
_cell.length_c   1.000
_cell.angle_alpha   90.00
_cell.angle_beta   90.00
_cell.angle_gamma   90.00
#
_symmetry.space_group_name_H-M   'P 1'
#
loop_
_entity.id
_entity.type
_entity.pdbx_description
1 polymer ?
#
loop_
_entity_poly.entity_id
_entity_poly.type
_entity_poly.pdbx_seq_one_letter_code
_entity_poly.pdbx_strand_id
1 'polypeptide(L)'
;MKLTKIILVISGLFIVNVQAEEMCFIAMNANTGEIVAKKGTICDTRISPMSTFKIPISLMGFQSRVLQDETHPEWAYQPRPDGIEVDKEKQIPYTPKTWMAESIVWYSQALTPKIGEANFKRFVEQFDYGNKDISGDKGKGNGLTNAWLSSSLKISPYEQLVFLRKIVNRKLPLTPHTYEMTQNILYVDDIEGGWKYYGKTGKGEEFNADGTPNMDKQFGWFVGWIQKGDHKTVFAFNMKDAKAVPSMKERQMIAKAYLKEFGLLQEF
;
A
#
# COMPACT_ATOMS: atom_id res chain seq x y z
N MET A 1 26.85 -22.05 -68.03
CA MET A 1 26.43 -22.43 -66.67
C MET A 1 27.07 -21.50 -65.65
N LYS A 2 26.31 -20.55 -65.08
CA LYS A 2 26.68 -19.82 -63.86
C LYS A 2 25.51 -19.96 -62.90
N LEU A 3 25.74 -20.64 -61.77
CA LEU A 3 24.74 -20.88 -60.73
C LEU A 3 24.44 -19.58 -59.98
N THR A 4 23.18 -19.17 -59.98
CA THR A 4 22.65 -18.11 -59.14
C THR A 4 22.48 -18.64 -57.71
N LYS A 5 23.23 -18.10 -56.74
CA LYS A 5 23.03 -18.39 -55.32
C LYS A 5 21.78 -17.66 -54.83
N ILE A 6 20.75 -18.40 -54.47
CA ILE A 6 19.59 -17.88 -53.74
C ILE A 6 20.00 -17.79 -52.25
N ILE A 7 20.06 -16.57 -51.72
CA ILE A 7 20.23 -16.32 -50.29
C ILE A 7 18.83 -16.33 -49.68
N LEU A 8 18.52 -17.38 -48.92
CA LEU A 8 17.32 -17.47 -48.10
C LEU A 8 17.56 -16.65 -46.81
N VAL A 9 16.96 -15.47 -46.72
CA VAL A 9 16.95 -14.70 -45.47
C VAL A 9 15.80 -15.24 -44.61
N ILE A 10 16.14 -16.06 -43.61
CA ILE A 10 15.19 -16.48 -42.59
C ILE A 10 15.05 -15.31 -41.62
N SER A 11 14.00 -14.51 -41.78
CA SER A 11 13.57 -13.52 -40.81
C SER A 11 12.98 -14.23 -39.58
N GLY A 12 13.84 -14.48 -38.59
CA GLY A 12 13.39 -14.92 -37.27
C GLY A 12 12.56 -13.83 -36.61
N LEU A 13 11.24 -14.02 -36.50
CA LEU A 13 10.42 -13.26 -35.56
C LEU A 13 10.88 -13.62 -34.15
N PHE A 14 11.65 -12.71 -33.53
CA PHE A 14 11.80 -12.72 -32.07
C PHE A 14 10.46 -12.29 -31.48
N ILE A 15 9.64 -13.28 -31.08
CA ILE A 15 8.55 -13.03 -30.15
C ILE A 15 9.23 -12.70 -28.83
N VAL A 16 9.42 -11.42 -28.56
CA VAL A 16 9.73 -10.95 -27.22
C VAL A 16 8.47 -11.27 -26.42
N ASN A 17 8.51 -12.32 -25.61
CA ASN A 17 7.53 -12.52 -24.56
C ASN A 17 7.70 -11.34 -23.60
N VAL A 18 7.01 -10.23 -23.89
CA VAL A 18 6.71 -9.22 -22.90
C VAL A 18 5.84 -9.96 -21.89
N GLN A 19 6.45 -10.48 -20.83
CA GLN A 19 5.70 -10.85 -19.64
C GLN A 19 4.91 -9.59 -19.27
N ALA A 20 3.60 -9.63 -19.49
CA ALA A 20 2.73 -8.56 -19.04
C ALA A 20 2.95 -8.44 -17.54
N GLU A 21 3.48 -7.30 -17.08
CA GLU A 21 3.62 -7.05 -15.65
C GLU A 21 2.23 -7.24 -15.01
N GLU A 22 2.13 -8.18 -14.06
CA GLU A 22 0.92 -8.38 -13.28
C GLU A 22 0.67 -7.11 -12.46
N MET A 23 -0.22 -6.25 -12.95
CA MET A 23 -0.50 -4.97 -12.32
C MET A 23 -2.00 -4.70 -12.23
N CYS A 24 -2.35 -3.76 -11.36
CA CYS A 24 -3.66 -3.17 -11.28
C CYS A 24 -3.53 -1.68 -10.97
N PHE A 25 -4.23 -0.85 -11.73
CA PHE A 25 -4.70 0.45 -11.26
C PHE A 25 -6.23 0.42 -11.26
N ILE A 26 -6.84 0.76 -10.13
CA ILE A 26 -8.29 0.85 -10.01
C ILE A 26 -8.67 2.08 -9.19
N ALA A 27 -9.73 2.78 -9.60
CA ALA A 27 -10.24 3.95 -8.90
C ALA A 27 -11.76 3.91 -8.78
N MET A 28 -12.27 4.47 -7.69
CA MET A 28 -13.68 4.50 -7.34
C MET A 28 -14.09 5.91 -6.90
N ASN A 29 -15.21 6.40 -7.41
CA ASN A 29 -15.85 7.59 -6.89
C ASN A 29 -16.32 7.28 -5.46
N ALA A 30 -15.78 7.98 -4.46
CA ALA A 30 -16.06 7.64 -3.07
C ALA A 30 -17.51 7.93 -2.68
N ASN A 31 -18.18 8.89 -3.32
CA ASN A 31 -19.57 9.23 -3.00
C ASN A 31 -20.51 8.14 -3.53
N THR A 32 -20.40 7.80 -4.82
CA THR A 32 -21.32 6.84 -5.48
C THR A 32 -20.93 5.38 -5.26
N GLY A 33 -19.63 5.09 -5.06
CA GLY A 33 -19.10 3.72 -5.04
C GLY A 33 -18.87 3.13 -6.44
N GLU A 34 -19.05 3.91 -7.50
CA GLU A 34 -18.82 3.50 -8.88
C GLU A 34 -17.32 3.36 -9.19
N ILE A 35 -16.94 2.30 -9.90
CA ILE A 35 -15.58 2.15 -10.45
C ILE A 35 -15.45 3.07 -11.67
N VAL A 36 -14.60 4.09 -11.55
CA VAL A 36 -14.41 5.12 -12.58
C VAL A 36 -13.15 4.91 -13.42
N ALA A 37 -12.25 4.02 -12.99
CA ALA A 37 -11.10 3.58 -13.77
C ALA A 37 -10.67 2.17 -13.35
N LYS A 38 -10.27 1.35 -14.33
CA LYS A 38 -9.65 0.03 -14.09
C LYS A 38 -8.67 -0.28 -15.24
N LYS A 39 -7.44 -0.66 -14.88
CA LYS A 39 -6.38 -1.12 -15.79
C LYS A 39 -5.64 -2.27 -15.13
N GLY A 40 -5.30 -3.29 -15.90
CA GLY A 40 -4.56 -4.46 -15.40
C GLY A 40 -5.47 -5.62 -14.95
N THR A 41 -4.84 -6.71 -14.54
CA THR A 41 -5.46 -8.04 -14.43
C THR A 41 -5.60 -8.55 -13.00
N ILE A 42 -4.87 -7.99 -12.04
CA ILE A 42 -4.79 -8.51 -10.66
C ILE A 42 -5.59 -7.68 -9.64
N CYS A 43 -6.60 -6.93 -10.08
CA CYS A 43 -7.36 -6.03 -9.21
C CYS A 43 -8.16 -6.75 -8.10
N ASP A 44 -8.40 -8.04 -8.27
CA ASP A 44 -9.13 -8.89 -7.31
C ASP A 44 -8.19 -9.87 -6.58
N THR A 45 -6.88 -9.85 -6.91
CA THR A 45 -5.88 -10.72 -6.30
C THR A 45 -5.44 -10.18 -4.95
N ARG A 46 -5.62 -10.98 -3.89
CA ARG A 46 -5.15 -10.65 -2.56
C ARG A 46 -3.66 -10.92 -2.41
N ILE A 47 -2.90 -9.89 -2.04
CA ILE A 47 -1.49 -9.99 -1.64
C ILE A 47 -1.24 -9.24 -0.34
N SER A 48 -0.06 -9.41 0.23
CA SER A 48 0.29 -8.72 1.47
C SER A 48 0.21 -7.18 1.31
N PRO A 49 -0.40 -6.46 2.25
CA PRO A 49 -0.54 -5.00 2.17
C PRO A 49 0.78 -4.25 2.42
N MET A 50 1.76 -4.89 3.08
CA MET A 50 3.01 -4.24 3.49
C MET A 50 2.74 -2.93 4.23
N SER A 51 3.51 -1.89 3.93
CA SER A 51 3.36 -0.61 4.60
C SER A 51 2.06 0.16 4.27
N THR A 52 1.21 -0.31 3.36
CA THR A 52 -0.15 0.26 3.22
C THR A 52 -1.00 -0.03 4.46
N PHE A 53 -0.70 -1.11 5.19
CA PHE A 53 -1.37 -1.44 6.45
C PHE A 53 -1.10 -0.42 7.57
N LYS A 54 -0.14 0.50 7.38
CA LYS A 54 0.03 1.64 8.29
C LYS A 54 -1.21 2.53 8.35
N ILE A 55 -2.06 2.55 7.31
CA ILE A 55 -3.35 3.26 7.32
C ILE A 55 -4.31 2.68 8.38
N PRO A 56 -4.61 1.36 8.39
CA PRO A 56 -5.28 0.73 9.52
C PRO A 56 -4.61 1.00 10.87
N ILE A 57 -3.28 0.84 10.96
CA ILE A 57 -2.55 1.03 12.23
C ILE A 57 -2.73 2.46 12.76
N SER A 58 -2.72 3.50 11.91
CA SER A 58 -2.92 4.88 12.37
C SER A 58 -4.33 5.09 12.91
N LEU A 59 -5.37 4.58 12.23
CA LEU A 59 -6.74 4.63 12.73
C LEU A 59 -6.85 3.97 14.12
N MET A 60 -6.26 2.78 14.27
CA MET A 60 -6.24 2.06 15.55
C MET A 60 -5.47 2.84 16.63
N GLY A 61 -4.32 3.41 16.27
CA GLY A 61 -3.44 4.15 17.17
C GLY A 61 -4.08 5.42 17.71
N PHE A 62 -4.68 6.24 16.84
CA PHE A 62 -5.41 7.45 17.26
C PHE A 62 -6.69 7.10 18.02
N GLN A 63 -7.46 6.10 17.58
CA GLN A 63 -8.67 5.67 18.29
C GLN A 63 -8.36 5.15 19.71
N SER A 64 -7.23 4.47 19.88
CA SER A 64 -6.77 3.95 21.17
C SER A 64 -5.98 4.98 21.98
N ARG A 65 -5.82 6.21 21.47
CA ARG A 65 -5.02 7.30 22.08
C ARG A 65 -3.54 6.95 22.32
N VAL A 66 -3.03 5.91 21.66
CA VAL A 66 -1.59 5.61 21.63
C VAL A 66 -0.87 6.67 20.80
N LEU A 67 -1.52 7.12 19.73
CA LEU A 67 -1.15 8.32 18.97
C LEU A 67 -2.04 9.49 19.40
N GLN A 68 -1.47 10.68 19.49
CA GLN A 68 -2.17 11.88 19.95
C GLN A 68 -2.46 12.83 18.80
N ASP A 69 -1.43 13.21 18.06
CA ASP A 69 -1.49 14.14 16.92
C ASP A 69 -0.45 13.76 15.85
N GLU A 70 -0.19 14.62 14.85
CA GLU A 70 0.79 14.31 13.80
C GLU A 70 2.24 14.22 14.32
N THR A 71 2.53 14.84 15.46
CA THR A 71 3.88 14.94 16.04
C THR A 71 4.08 14.12 17.30
N HIS A 72 3.01 13.64 17.94
CA HIS A 72 3.08 12.94 19.21
C HIS A 72 2.42 11.55 19.21
N PRO A 73 3.06 10.56 19.84
CA PRO A 73 4.35 10.64 20.53
C PRO A 73 5.53 10.59 19.55
N GLU A 74 6.61 11.29 19.90
CA GLU A 74 7.93 10.98 19.34
C GLU A 74 8.51 9.79 20.10
N TRP A 75 8.88 8.73 19.38
CA TRP A 75 9.53 7.56 19.97
C TRP A 75 10.96 7.45 19.49
N ALA A 76 11.88 7.17 20.42
CA ALA A 76 13.23 6.75 20.10
C ALA A 76 13.21 5.37 19.42
N TYR A 77 14.26 5.10 18.62
CA TYR A 77 14.45 3.83 17.93
C TYR A 77 14.37 2.64 18.89
N GLN A 78 13.68 1.59 18.44
CA GLN A 78 13.62 0.28 19.10
C GLN A 78 13.99 -0.81 18.10
N PRO A 79 14.83 -1.79 18.48
CA PRO A 79 15.12 -2.95 17.64
C PRO A 79 13.84 -3.67 17.21
N ARG A 80 13.83 -4.15 15.97
CA ARG A 80 12.66 -4.88 15.45
C ARG A 80 12.55 -6.25 16.13
N PRO A 81 11.35 -6.66 16.57
CA PRO A 81 11.14 -7.97 17.20
C PRO A 81 11.35 -9.14 16.23
N ASP A 82 11.35 -8.89 14.92
CA ASP A 82 11.64 -9.89 13.88
C ASP A 82 13.14 -10.08 13.60
N GLY A 83 14.01 -9.33 14.29
CA GLY A 83 15.47 -9.42 14.15
C GLY A 83 16.03 -8.84 12.85
N ILE A 84 15.20 -8.23 11.99
CA ILE A 84 15.69 -7.56 10.78
C ILE A 84 16.43 -6.29 11.16
N GLU A 85 17.68 -6.14 10.70
CA GLU A 85 18.47 -4.94 10.93
C GLU A 85 17.86 -3.73 10.23
N VAL A 86 17.89 -2.58 10.91
CA VAL A 86 17.41 -1.30 10.39
C VAL A 86 18.61 -0.47 10.00
N ASP A 87 18.59 0.14 8.81
CA ASP A 87 19.63 1.09 8.36
C ASP A 87 19.96 2.11 9.47
N LYS A 88 21.24 2.34 9.74
CA LYS A 88 21.67 3.24 10.84
C LYS A 88 21.06 4.64 10.74
N GLU A 89 20.87 5.14 9.53
CA GLU A 89 20.22 6.44 9.27
C GLU A 89 18.75 6.50 9.71
N LYS A 90 18.08 5.36 9.83
CA LYS A 90 16.68 5.22 10.30
C LYS A 90 16.57 4.78 11.77
N GLN A 91 17.70 4.69 12.48
CA GLN A 91 17.74 4.43 13.92
C GLN A 91 17.70 5.75 14.71
N ILE A 92 16.76 6.62 14.36
CA ILE A 92 16.55 7.93 14.96
C ILE A 92 15.11 8.03 15.51
N PRO A 93 14.77 9.06 16.29
CA PRO A 93 13.39 9.26 16.71
C PRO A 93 12.43 9.56 15.55
N TYR A 94 11.20 9.09 15.65
CA TYR A 94 10.12 9.39 14.70
C TYR A 94 8.85 9.81 15.40
N THR A 95 8.08 10.66 14.73
CA THR A 95 6.72 11.06 15.09
C THR A 95 5.72 10.33 14.19
N PRO A 96 4.38 10.39 14.45
CA PRO A 96 3.40 9.77 13.56
C PRO A 96 3.49 10.24 12.10
N LYS A 97 3.78 11.53 11.89
CA LYS A 97 3.98 12.11 10.55
C LYS A 97 5.20 11.54 9.86
N THR A 98 6.37 11.55 10.52
CA THR A 98 7.61 11.06 9.89
C THR A 98 7.60 9.53 9.75
N TRP A 99 7.00 8.80 10.70
CA TRP A 99 6.72 7.35 10.60
C TRP A 99 5.94 6.99 9.33
N MET A 100 4.85 7.72 9.07
CA MET A 100 3.99 7.46 7.92
C MET A 100 4.72 7.80 6.60
N ALA A 101 5.36 8.97 6.55
CA ALA A 101 6.05 9.48 5.36
C ALA A 101 7.23 8.60 4.95
N GLU A 102 8.11 8.24 5.90
CA GLU A 102 9.32 7.44 5.65
C GLU A 102 9.07 5.93 5.77
N SER A 103 7.85 5.54 6.09
CA SER A 103 7.43 4.13 6.10
C SER A 103 8.16 3.27 7.15
N ILE A 104 8.47 3.84 8.30
CA ILE A 104 9.28 3.21 9.36
C ILE A 104 8.57 1.99 9.97
N VAL A 105 9.13 0.80 9.77
CA VAL A 105 8.48 -0.46 10.19
C VAL A 105 8.54 -0.66 11.70
N TRP A 106 9.68 -0.38 12.32
CA TRP A 106 9.86 -0.59 13.76
C TRP A 106 8.88 0.24 14.59
N TYR A 107 8.52 1.45 14.14
CA TYR A 107 7.53 2.29 14.82
C TYR A 107 6.15 1.63 14.81
N SER A 108 5.74 1.01 13.68
CA SER A 108 4.51 0.20 13.63
C SER A 108 4.58 -1.00 14.58
N GLN A 109 5.72 -1.68 14.63
CA GLN A 109 5.93 -2.86 15.50
C GLN A 109 5.96 -2.49 16.98
N ALA A 110 6.34 -1.26 17.34
CA ALA A 110 6.23 -0.73 18.70
C ALA A 110 4.80 -0.24 19.04
N LEU A 111 4.05 0.22 18.03
CA LEU A 111 2.70 0.76 18.19
C LEU A 111 1.66 -0.33 18.42
N THR A 112 1.66 -1.38 17.60
CA THR A 112 0.61 -2.40 17.62
C THR A 112 0.51 -3.18 18.95
N PRO A 113 1.61 -3.51 19.68
CA PRO A 113 1.49 -4.08 21.02
C PRO A 113 0.87 -3.12 22.03
N LYS A 114 1.07 -1.80 21.89
CA LYS A 114 0.47 -0.78 22.77
C LYS A 114 -1.04 -0.63 22.55
N ILE A 115 -1.55 -0.97 21.36
CA ILE A 115 -3.00 -1.08 21.10
C ILE A 115 -3.57 -2.30 21.85
N GLY A 116 -2.79 -3.38 21.96
CA GLY A 116 -3.18 -4.64 22.58
C GLY A 116 -3.89 -5.60 21.62
N GLU A 117 -3.68 -6.90 21.82
CA GLU A 117 -4.10 -7.95 20.89
C GLU A 117 -5.61 -7.96 20.61
N ALA A 118 -6.42 -7.92 21.67
CA ALA A 118 -7.87 -7.94 21.56
C ALA A 118 -8.41 -6.74 20.76
N ASN A 119 -7.85 -5.54 20.98
CA ASN A 119 -8.25 -4.35 20.25
C ASN A 119 -7.80 -4.44 18.78
N PHE A 120 -6.57 -4.88 18.52
CA PHE A 120 -6.04 -5.05 17.17
C PHE A 120 -6.92 -5.99 16.34
N LYS A 121 -7.26 -7.16 16.90
CA LYS A 121 -8.19 -8.11 16.28
C LYS A 121 -9.56 -7.48 16.01
N ARG A 122 -10.16 -6.85 17.02
CA ARG A 122 -11.46 -6.19 16.89
C ARG A 122 -11.45 -5.14 15.78
N PHE A 123 -10.40 -4.33 15.69
CA PHE A 123 -10.30 -3.31 14.63
C PHE A 123 -10.16 -3.92 13.25
N VAL A 124 -9.34 -4.96 13.06
CA VAL A 124 -9.19 -5.63 11.76
C VAL A 124 -10.53 -6.25 11.30
N GLU A 125 -11.28 -6.85 12.22
CA GLU A 125 -12.63 -7.34 11.97
C GLU A 125 -13.61 -6.21 11.63
N GLN A 126 -13.65 -5.15 12.45
CA GLN A 126 -14.51 -3.97 12.28
C GLN A 126 -14.25 -3.22 10.97
N PHE A 127 -12.99 -3.17 10.53
CA PHE A 127 -12.58 -2.55 9.27
C PHE A 127 -12.92 -3.42 8.06
N ASP A 128 -13.15 -4.72 8.30
CA ASP A 128 -13.34 -5.74 7.28
C ASP A 128 -12.16 -5.76 6.29
N TYR A 129 -10.94 -5.85 6.84
CA TYR A 129 -9.70 -5.64 6.08
C TYR A 129 -9.21 -6.94 5.43
N GLY A 130 -9.54 -7.13 4.15
CA GLY A 130 -9.07 -8.24 3.33
C GLY A 130 -9.46 -9.61 3.91
N ASN A 131 -8.49 -10.53 3.99
CA ASN A 131 -8.70 -11.85 4.60
C ASN A 131 -8.78 -11.83 6.13
N LYS A 132 -8.50 -10.69 6.79
CA LYS A 132 -8.47 -10.53 8.26
C LYS A 132 -7.54 -11.50 9.00
N ASP A 133 -6.63 -12.16 8.29
CA ASP A 133 -5.73 -13.14 8.88
C ASP A 133 -4.54 -12.44 9.53
N ILE A 134 -4.60 -12.33 10.85
CA ILE A 134 -3.58 -11.70 11.68
C ILE A 134 -2.73 -12.72 12.43
N SER A 135 -2.61 -13.97 11.94
CA SER A 135 -1.81 -15.01 12.60
C SER A 135 -0.30 -14.73 12.57
N GLY A 136 0.17 -13.95 11.59
CA GLY A 136 1.60 -13.66 11.41
C GLY A 136 2.33 -14.78 10.69
N ASP A 137 3.63 -14.84 10.93
CA ASP A 137 4.47 -15.87 10.32
C ASP A 137 4.12 -17.24 10.91
N LYS A 138 4.11 -18.26 10.06
CA LYS A 138 3.75 -19.62 10.43
C LYS A 138 4.55 -20.09 11.64
N GLY A 139 3.84 -20.38 12.73
CA GLY A 139 4.40 -20.93 13.97
C GLY A 139 5.11 -19.93 14.88
N LYS A 140 5.14 -18.64 14.56
CA LYS A 140 5.85 -17.63 15.37
C LYS A 140 4.98 -16.87 16.37
N GLY A 141 3.65 -16.85 16.17
CA GLY A 141 2.75 -16.09 17.04
C GLY A 141 3.01 -14.57 17.03
N ASN A 142 3.57 -14.04 15.94
CA ASN A 142 4.00 -12.64 15.80
C ASN A 142 3.00 -11.78 15.00
N GLY A 143 1.72 -12.18 15.00
CA GLY A 143 0.64 -11.53 14.26
C GLY A 143 0.54 -10.02 14.47
N LEU A 144 0.74 -9.58 15.72
CA LEU A 144 0.70 -8.15 16.06
C LEU A 144 1.81 -7.33 15.42
N THR A 145 2.94 -7.92 15.05
CA THR A 145 4.10 -7.17 14.54
C THR A 145 4.44 -7.51 13.09
N ASN A 146 3.93 -8.62 12.56
CA ASN A 146 4.40 -9.17 11.29
C ASN A 146 3.29 -9.56 10.31
N ALA A 147 2.01 -9.64 10.70
CA ALA A 147 0.95 -10.15 9.82
C ALA A 147 0.88 -9.42 8.46
N TRP A 148 1.19 -8.13 8.40
CA TRP A 148 1.19 -7.33 7.18
C TRP A 148 2.53 -7.32 6.41
N LEU A 149 3.57 -8.01 6.89
CA LEU A 149 4.92 -8.00 6.33
C LEU A 149 5.21 -9.29 5.55
N SER A 150 4.62 -9.40 4.35
CA SER A 150 4.73 -10.56 3.46
C SER A 150 4.34 -11.87 4.17
N SER A 151 3.29 -11.78 4.99
CA SER A 151 2.89 -12.81 5.93
C SER A 151 1.41 -13.15 5.74
N SER A 152 0.69 -13.45 6.81
CA SER A 152 -0.68 -13.97 6.80
C SER A 152 -1.73 -13.02 6.20
N LEU A 153 -1.62 -11.71 6.47
CA LEU A 153 -2.64 -10.73 6.10
C LEU A 153 -2.54 -10.41 4.61
N LYS A 154 -3.65 -10.52 3.90
CA LYS A 154 -3.73 -10.23 2.46
C LYS A 154 -4.99 -9.42 2.12
N ILE A 155 -4.85 -8.52 1.16
CA ILE A 155 -5.93 -7.66 0.65
C ILE A 155 -5.74 -7.42 -0.85
N SER A 156 -6.83 -7.30 -1.61
CA SER A 156 -6.80 -6.97 -3.04
C SER A 156 -6.86 -5.47 -3.30
N PRO A 157 -6.45 -5.00 -4.51
CA PRO A 157 -6.65 -3.60 -4.91
C PRO A 157 -8.11 -3.13 -4.78
N TYR A 158 -9.09 -3.97 -5.15
CA TYR A 158 -10.50 -3.65 -4.99
C TYR A 158 -10.89 -3.50 -3.51
N GLU A 159 -10.44 -4.40 -2.64
CA GLU A 159 -10.71 -4.34 -1.20
C GLU A 159 -10.07 -3.11 -0.54
N GLN A 160 -8.91 -2.65 -1.03
CA GLN A 160 -8.33 -1.38 -0.61
C GLN A 160 -9.27 -0.21 -0.92
N LEU A 161 -9.92 -0.18 -2.10
CA LEU A 161 -10.91 0.87 -2.42
C LEU A 161 -12.09 0.84 -1.46
N VAL A 162 -12.63 -0.34 -1.18
CA VAL A 162 -13.75 -0.52 -0.25
C VAL A 162 -13.38 0.01 1.13
N PHE A 163 -12.18 -0.33 1.63
CA PHE A 163 -11.69 0.16 2.91
C PHE A 163 -11.46 1.69 2.90
N LEU A 164 -10.76 2.23 1.91
CA LEU A 164 -10.49 3.66 1.78
C LEU A 164 -11.78 4.48 1.64
N ARG A 165 -12.79 3.95 0.94
CA ARG A 165 -14.11 4.58 0.82
C ARG A 165 -14.79 4.73 2.19
N LYS A 166 -14.65 3.74 3.08
CA LYS A 166 -15.15 3.85 4.47
C LYS A 166 -14.40 4.95 5.24
N ILE A 167 -13.12 5.16 4.98
CA ILE A 167 -12.32 6.21 5.62
C ILE A 167 -12.77 7.61 5.17
N VAL A 168 -12.74 7.88 3.86
CA VAL A 168 -12.97 9.23 3.32
C VAL A 168 -14.41 9.72 3.52
N ASN A 169 -15.34 8.79 3.75
CA ASN A 169 -16.75 9.07 4.09
C ASN A 169 -17.08 8.89 5.57
N ARG A 170 -16.07 8.66 6.42
CA ARG A 170 -16.20 8.51 7.87
C ARG A 170 -17.26 7.48 8.29
N LYS A 171 -17.25 6.30 7.66
CA LYS A 171 -18.23 5.21 7.84
C LYS A 171 -17.79 4.08 8.78
N LEU A 172 -16.63 4.21 9.40
CA LEU A 172 -16.20 3.33 10.49
C LEU A 172 -16.65 3.97 11.83
N PRO A 173 -16.95 3.16 12.86
CA PRO A 173 -17.27 3.69 14.19
C PRO A 173 -16.01 4.22 14.91
N LEU A 174 -15.47 5.34 14.44
CA LEU A 174 -14.27 6.02 14.93
C LEU A 174 -14.57 7.50 15.22
N THR A 175 -13.75 8.11 16.05
CA THR A 175 -13.92 9.54 16.37
C THR A 175 -13.54 10.46 15.19
N PRO A 176 -14.12 11.68 15.10
CA PRO A 176 -13.68 12.68 14.13
C PRO A 176 -12.17 12.95 14.15
N HIS A 177 -11.58 12.99 15.35
CA HIS A 177 -10.15 13.17 15.56
C HIS A 177 -9.31 12.08 14.89
N THR A 178 -9.71 10.82 15.04
CA THR A 178 -9.05 9.67 14.41
C THR A 178 -8.98 9.79 12.89
N TYR A 179 -10.06 10.25 12.26
CA TYR A 179 -10.11 10.47 10.82
C TYR A 179 -9.21 11.60 10.38
N GLU A 180 -9.29 12.74 11.08
CA GLU A 180 -8.52 13.94 10.76
C GLU A 180 -7.02 13.69 10.86
N MET A 181 -6.54 13.14 11.98
CA MET A 181 -5.12 12.87 12.17
C MET A 181 -4.59 11.83 11.17
N THR A 182 -5.37 10.78 10.89
CA THR A 182 -4.99 9.79 9.87
C THR A 182 -4.90 10.42 8.48
N GLN A 183 -5.86 11.27 8.10
CA GLN A 183 -5.82 11.98 6.83
C GLN A 183 -4.60 12.93 6.75
N ASN A 184 -4.29 13.65 7.83
CA ASN A 184 -3.19 14.61 7.86
C ASN A 184 -1.83 13.94 7.66
N ILE A 185 -1.57 12.81 8.32
CA ILE A 185 -0.30 12.08 8.14
C ILE A 185 -0.20 11.32 6.82
N LEU A 186 -1.31 11.19 6.07
CA LEU A 186 -1.34 10.58 4.73
C LEU A 186 -1.22 11.60 3.60
N TYR A 187 -1.17 12.89 3.90
CA TYR A 187 -0.98 13.94 2.89
C TYR A 187 0.35 13.72 2.17
N VAL A 188 0.30 13.69 0.84
CA VAL A 188 1.47 13.54 -0.04
C VAL A 188 1.83 14.89 -0.65
N ASP A 189 0.89 15.51 -1.36
CA ASP A 189 1.13 16.77 -2.06
C ASP A 189 -0.19 17.42 -2.52
N ASP A 190 -0.10 18.68 -2.93
CA ASP A 190 -1.11 19.32 -3.78
C ASP A 190 -0.75 19.00 -5.24
N ILE A 191 -1.74 18.61 -6.04
CA ILE A 191 -1.58 18.24 -7.46
C ILE A 191 -2.44 19.14 -8.35
N GLU A 192 -2.34 18.96 -9.67
CA GLU A 192 -2.91 19.88 -10.68
C GLU A 192 -4.41 20.11 -10.45
N GLY A 193 -4.90 21.31 -10.76
CA GLY A 193 -6.33 21.64 -10.67
C GLY A 193 -6.85 21.83 -9.23
N GLY A 194 -5.97 22.00 -8.24
CA GLY A 194 -6.33 22.24 -6.84
C GLY A 194 -6.76 20.99 -6.09
N TRP A 195 -6.37 19.82 -6.58
CA TRP A 195 -6.60 18.53 -5.94
C TRP A 195 -5.56 18.27 -4.86
N LYS A 196 -5.98 17.76 -3.71
CA LYS A 196 -5.08 17.22 -2.67
C LYS A 196 -4.86 15.74 -2.89
N TYR A 197 -3.62 15.28 -2.74
CA TYR A 197 -3.23 13.89 -2.93
C TYR A 197 -2.83 13.24 -1.61
N TYR A 198 -3.51 12.15 -1.26
CA TYR A 198 -3.26 11.39 -0.06
C TYR A 198 -2.93 9.95 -0.41
N GLY A 199 -2.07 9.30 0.36
CA GLY A 199 -1.88 7.87 0.20
C GLY A 199 -0.67 7.29 0.89
N LYS A 200 -0.54 5.97 0.76
CA LYS A 200 0.55 5.21 1.35
C LYS A 200 1.11 4.19 0.38
N THR A 201 2.44 4.13 0.34
CA THR A 201 3.20 3.09 -0.38
C THR A 201 3.40 1.85 0.47
N GLY A 202 3.56 0.69 -0.17
CA GLY A 202 3.99 -0.56 0.46
C GLY A 202 4.82 -1.39 -0.50
N LYS A 203 5.94 -1.96 -0.08
CA LYS A 203 6.78 -2.82 -0.91
C LYS A 203 7.07 -4.09 -0.12
N GLY A 204 7.13 -5.22 -0.81
CA GLY A 204 7.58 -6.49 -0.26
C GLY A 204 7.88 -7.48 -1.37
N GLU A 205 8.14 -8.71 -0.95
CA GLU A 205 8.46 -9.83 -1.80
C GLU A 205 7.73 -11.08 -1.32
N GLU A 206 7.43 -11.98 -2.24
CA GLU A 206 7.00 -13.33 -1.88
C GLU A 206 8.17 -14.13 -1.30
N PHE A 207 7.86 -15.22 -0.60
CA PHE A 207 8.87 -16.14 -0.07
C PHE A 207 8.88 -17.44 -0.88
N ASN A 208 10.08 -18.00 -1.06
CA ASN A 208 10.27 -19.35 -1.58
C ASN A 208 9.76 -20.39 -0.58
N ALA A 209 9.63 -21.64 -1.05
CA ALA A 209 9.18 -22.75 -0.21
C ALA A 209 10.10 -23.03 0.99
N ASP A 210 11.37 -22.67 0.90
CA ASP A 210 12.37 -22.77 1.96
C ASP A 210 12.33 -21.58 2.95
N GLY A 211 11.43 -20.61 2.76
CA GLY A 211 11.28 -19.43 3.61
C GLY A 211 12.27 -18.31 3.31
N THR A 212 13.04 -18.38 2.23
CA THR A 212 13.90 -17.27 1.78
C THR A 212 13.12 -16.26 0.93
N PRO A 213 13.46 -14.95 0.96
CA PRO A 213 12.82 -13.95 0.11
C PRO A 213 13.04 -14.26 -1.39
N ASN A 214 11.98 -14.18 -2.18
CA ASN A 214 12.04 -14.35 -3.63
C ASN A 214 12.16 -12.98 -4.31
N MET A 215 13.40 -12.62 -4.64
CA MET A 215 13.71 -11.32 -5.25
C MET A 215 13.19 -11.15 -6.69
N ASP A 216 12.81 -12.25 -7.36
CA ASP A 216 12.16 -12.22 -8.67
C ASP A 216 10.63 -12.04 -8.57
N LYS A 217 10.08 -12.13 -7.35
CA LYS A 217 8.64 -11.97 -7.06
C LYS A 217 8.38 -10.84 -6.07
N GLN A 218 8.87 -9.65 -6.40
CA GLN A 218 8.56 -8.45 -5.62
C GLN A 218 7.20 -7.88 -6.04
N PHE A 219 6.59 -7.14 -5.12
CA PHE A 219 5.35 -6.42 -5.36
C PHE A 219 5.35 -5.05 -4.69
N GLY A 220 4.62 -4.13 -5.29
CA GLY A 220 4.60 -2.72 -4.92
C GLY A 220 3.20 -2.16 -4.92
N TRP A 221 2.91 -1.34 -3.93
CA TRP A 221 1.64 -0.65 -3.74
C TRP A 221 1.82 0.86 -3.72
N PHE A 222 0.80 1.56 -4.19
CA PHE A 222 0.44 2.88 -3.72
C PHE A 222 -1.08 3.02 -3.69
N VAL A 223 -1.67 3.27 -2.52
CA VAL A 223 -3.13 3.34 -2.33
C VAL A 223 -3.50 4.62 -1.62
N GLY A 224 -4.65 5.21 -1.94
CA GLY A 224 -5.01 6.50 -1.38
C GLY A 224 -6.23 7.14 -2.03
N TRP A 225 -6.30 8.47 -1.99
CA TRP A 225 -7.36 9.21 -2.66
C TRP A 225 -6.89 10.60 -3.09
N ILE A 226 -7.61 11.14 -4.07
CA ILE A 226 -7.57 12.57 -4.41
C ILE A 226 -8.81 13.25 -3.87
N GLN A 227 -8.68 14.51 -3.45
CA GLN A 227 -9.81 15.31 -2.96
C GLN A 227 -9.77 16.76 -3.45
N LYS A 228 -10.90 17.26 -3.95
CA LYS A 228 -11.16 18.67 -4.25
C LYS A 228 -12.57 19.03 -3.78
N GLY A 229 -12.67 19.86 -2.74
CA GLY A 229 -13.95 20.09 -2.05
C GLY A 229 -14.56 18.77 -1.57
N ASP A 230 -15.79 18.51 -1.99
CA ASP A 230 -16.54 17.29 -1.69
C ASP A 230 -16.31 16.14 -2.70
N HIS A 231 -15.57 16.40 -3.79
CA HIS A 231 -15.21 15.37 -4.76
C HIS A 231 -14.04 14.55 -4.24
N LYS A 232 -14.25 13.24 -4.12
CA LYS A 232 -13.26 12.30 -3.59
C LYS A 232 -13.22 11.06 -4.47
N THR A 233 -12.03 10.69 -4.93
CA THR A 233 -11.79 9.47 -5.70
C THR A 233 -10.73 8.65 -4.97
N VAL A 234 -11.11 7.47 -4.47
CA VAL A 234 -10.16 6.51 -3.89
C VAL A 234 -9.53 5.70 -5.02
N PHE A 235 -8.25 5.35 -4.88
CA PHE A 235 -7.54 4.53 -5.86
C PHE A 235 -6.59 3.53 -5.19
N ALA A 236 -6.25 2.50 -5.95
CA ALA A 236 -5.22 1.53 -5.61
C ALA A 236 -4.39 1.22 -6.85
N PHE A 237 -3.09 1.44 -6.75
CA PHE A 237 -2.08 0.95 -7.67
C PHE A 237 -1.34 -0.22 -7.02
N ASN A 238 -1.24 -1.32 -7.75
CA ASN A 238 -0.44 -2.47 -7.38
C ASN A 238 0.31 -3.05 -8.59
N MET A 239 1.50 -3.56 -8.35
CA MET A 239 2.23 -4.42 -9.26
C MET A 239 2.79 -5.61 -8.49
N LYS A 240 2.88 -6.77 -9.15
CA LYS A 240 3.28 -8.06 -8.61
C LYS A 240 4.23 -8.75 -9.59
N ASP A 241 4.98 -9.72 -9.09
CA ASP A 241 5.94 -10.55 -9.83
C ASP A 241 6.97 -9.71 -10.62
N ALA A 242 7.35 -8.57 -10.02
CA ALA A 242 8.34 -7.67 -10.57
C ALA A 242 9.75 -8.08 -10.10
N LYS A 243 10.73 -8.06 -11.02
CA LYS A 243 12.16 -8.19 -10.67
C LYS A 243 12.68 -6.98 -9.90
N ALA A 244 12.07 -5.82 -10.13
CA ALA A 244 12.38 -4.59 -9.41
C ALA A 244 11.11 -3.77 -9.23
N VAL A 245 10.82 -3.40 -7.99
CA VAL A 245 9.71 -2.50 -7.68
C VAL A 245 10.24 -1.06 -7.70
N PRO A 246 9.59 -0.13 -8.44
CA PRO A 246 9.97 1.28 -8.44
C PRO A 246 9.97 1.87 -7.02
N SER A 247 10.74 2.93 -6.84
CA SER A 247 10.84 3.66 -5.58
C SER A 247 9.47 4.14 -5.07
N MET A 248 9.41 4.58 -3.82
CA MET A 248 8.18 5.13 -3.25
C MET A 248 7.66 6.31 -4.08
N LYS A 249 8.55 7.23 -4.48
CA LYS A 249 8.21 8.40 -5.29
C LYS A 249 7.76 8.02 -6.70
N GLU A 250 8.41 7.06 -7.33
CA GLU A 250 8.00 6.59 -8.66
C GLU A 250 6.61 5.95 -8.64
N ARG A 251 6.27 5.15 -7.63
CA ARG A 251 4.92 4.58 -7.51
C ARG A 251 3.84 5.63 -7.27
N GLN A 252 4.15 6.68 -6.51
CA GLN A 252 3.26 7.84 -6.36
C GLN A 252 3.03 8.55 -7.70
N MET A 253 4.11 8.73 -8.49
CA MET A 253 4.04 9.35 -9.83
C MET A 253 3.28 8.48 -10.83
N ILE A 254 3.47 7.16 -10.82
CA ILE A 254 2.75 6.22 -11.69
C ILE A 254 1.25 6.27 -11.41
N ALA A 255 0.83 6.21 -10.14
CA ALA A 255 -0.58 6.33 -9.79
C ALA A 255 -1.17 7.69 -10.18
N LYS A 256 -0.42 8.79 -9.99
CA LYS A 256 -0.80 10.13 -10.47
C LYS A 256 -0.94 10.19 -11.99
N ALA A 257 -0.04 9.54 -12.72
CA ALA A 257 -0.11 9.46 -14.18
C ALA A 257 -1.37 8.71 -14.64
N TYR A 258 -1.75 7.62 -13.98
CA TYR A 258 -3.02 6.94 -14.26
C TYR A 258 -4.24 7.79 -13.93
N LEU A 259 -4.25 8.49 -12.78
CA LEU A 259 -5.32 9.44 -12.45
C LEU A 259 -5.49 10.49 -13.55
N LYS A 260 -4.39 10.99 -14.13
CA LYS A 260 -4.41 11.90 -15.28
C LYS A 260 -4.87 11.25 -16.57
N GLU A 261 -4.36 10.06 -16.90
CA GLU A 261 -4.72 9.26 -18.09
C GLU A 261 -6.23 9.01 -18.15
N PHE A 262 -6.85 8.69 -17.01
CA PHE A 262 -8.29 8.48 -16.89
C PHE A 262 -9.11 9.77 -16.70
N GLY A 263 -8.50 10.96 -16.80
CA GLY A 263 -9.21 12.24 -16.71
C GLY A 263 -9.74 12.56 -15.30
N LEU A 264 -9.24 11.93 -14.25
CA LEU A 264 -9.75 12.06 -12.88
C LEU A 264 -9.25 13.33 -12.15
N LEU A 265 -8.37 14.11 -12.79
CA LEU A 265 -7.84 15.38 -12.28
C LEU A 265 -8.42 16.62 -12.99
N GLN A 266 -9.49 16.46 -13.76
CA GLN A 266 -10.12 17.57 -14.47
C GLN A 266 -10.75 18.59 -13.50
N GLU A 267 -10.85 19.84 -13.94
CA GLU A 267 -11.60 20.86 -13.24
C GLU A 267 -13.10 20.63 -13.49
N PHE A 268 -13.88 20.54 -12.41
CA PHE A 268 -15.34 20.54 -12.46
C PHE A 268 -15.86 21.98 -12.45
#